data_AF-A0A832TRY9-F1
#
_entry.id   AF-A0A832TRY9-F1
#
_cell.length_a   1.000
_cell.length_b   1.000
_cell.length_c   1.000
_cell.angle_alpha   90.00
_cell.angle_beta   90.00
_cell.angle_gamma   90.00
#
_symmetry.space_group_name_H-M   'P 1'
#
loop_
_entity.id
_entity.type
_entity.pdbx_description
1 polymer ?
#
loop_
_entity_poly.entity_id
_entity_poly.type
_entity_poly.pdbx_seq_one_letter_code
_entity_poly.pdbx_strand_id
1 'polypeptide(L)'
;MEFLNGENEENNWELDTQAYVETYTKTIILTGRDGTETTYRLSLISEEGPCKKCGGIRFSYLAEVWDDQNGWIQLPEYDGNYYCSNDVCDEDGLKPHEFEKLFRSIQQNAKKIDLD
;
A
#
# COMPACT_ATOMS: atom_id res chain seq x y z
N MET A 1 -19.34 10.52 -2.27
CA MET A 1 -17.89 10.27 -2.25
C MET A 1 -17.36 10.73 -3.59
N GLU A 2 -16.72 11.89 -3.61
CA GLU A 2 -16.09 12.44 -4.80
C GLU A 2 -14.59 12.51 -4.51
N PHE A 3 -13.83 11.59 -5.08
CA PHE A 3 -12.38 11.73 -5.20
C PHE A 3 -12.14 12.58 -6.45
N LEU A 4 -12.03 13.89 -6.26
CA LEU A 4 -11.75 14.80 -7.37
C LEU A 4 -10.29 14.71 -7.76
N ASN A 5 -10.08 14.24 -8.99
CA ASN A 5 -8.82 14.25 -9.74
C ASN A 5 -8.14 15.63 -9.71
N GLY A 6 -6.82 15.60 -9.53
CA GLY A 6 -5.94 16.74 -9.76
C GLY A 6 -4.47 16.31 -9.68
N GLU A 7 -3.94 15.83 -10.80
CA GLU A 7 -2.52 15.82 -11.17
C GLU A 7 -1.55 14.95 -10.34
N ASN A 8 -1.66 13.63 -10.49
CA ASN A 8 -0.53 12.71 -10.70
C ASN A 8 -1.08 11.31 -10.99
N GLU A 9 -0.94 10.82 -12.22
CA GLU A 9 -1.34 9.45 -12.63
C GLU A 9 -0.63 8.34 -11.83
N GLU A 10 0.29 8.68 -10.93
CA GLU A 10 1.01 7.76 -10.04
C GLU A 10 0.32 7.49 -8.69
N ASN A 11 -0.88 8.02 -8.40
CA ASN A 11 -1.52 7.88 -7.07
C ASN A 11 -2.74 6.94 -6.98
N ASN A 12 -3.14 6.29 -8.06
CA ASN A 12 -4.43 5.60 -8.08
C ASN A 12 -4.31 4.19 -7.50
N TRP A 13 -4.74 4.05 -6.25
CA TRP A 13 -5.13 2.75 -5.71
C TRP A 13 -6.38 2.28 -6.45
N GLU A 14 -6.33 1.07 -7.01
CA GLU A 14 -7.40 0.49 -7.83
C GLU A 14 -8.16 -0.56 -7.04
N LEU A 15 -9.49 -0.54 -7.10
CA LEU A 15 -10.31 -1.57 -6.47
C LEU A 15 -10.12 -2.90 -7.21
N ASP A 16 -9.66 -3.92 -6.50
CA ASP A 16 -9.63 -5.29 -6.99
C ASP A 16 -11.05 -5.88 -6.90
N THR A 17 -11.72 -5.92 -8.04
CA THR A 17 -13.10 -6.43 -8.16
C THR A 17 -13.20 -7.96 -8.14
N GLN A 18 -12.07 -8.67 -8.13
CA GLN A 18 -12.01 -10.13 -8.09
C GLN A 18 -11.75 -10.66 -6.68
N ALA A 19 -11.27 -9.79 -5.77
CA ALA A 19 -11.07 -10.12 -4.37
C ALA A 19 -12.39 -10.42 -3.66
N TYR A 20 -12.36 -11.42 -2.76
CA TYR A 20 -13.52 -11.80 -1.95
C TYR A 20 -13.89 -10.74 -0.89
N VAL A 21 -12.91 -9.93 -0.51
CA VAL A 21 -13.04 -8.80 0.42
C VAL A 21 -12.61 -7.52 -0.29
N GLU A 22 -13.16 -6.37 0.13
CA GLU A 22 -12.81 -5.07 -0.46
C GLU A 22 -11.29 -4.86 -0.35
N THR A 23 -10.63 -4.87 -1.50
CA THR A 23 -9.17 -4.80 -1.60
C THR A 23 -8.81 -3.73 -2.61
N TYR A 24 -7.96 -2.79 -2.23
CA TYR A 24 -7.40 -1.83 -3.16
C TYR A 24 -5.95 -2.21 -3.43
N THR A 25 -5.52 -2.19 -4.68
CA THR A 25 -4.15 -2.53 -5.05
C THR A 25 -3.48 -1.37 -5.75
N LYS A 26 -2.16 -1.30 -5.63
CA LYS A 26 -1.33 -0.32 -6.32
C LYS A 26 -0.02 -0.98 -6.71
N THR A 27 0.33 -0.86 -7.99
CA THR A 27 1.63 -1.31 -8.49
C THR A 27 2.63 -0.16 -8.43
N ILE A 28 3.83 -0.43 -7.92
CA ILE A 28 4.92 0.54 -7.81
C ILE A 28 6.17 -0.08 -8.44
N ILE A 29 6.83 0.65 -9.32
CA ILE A 29 8.14 0.25 -9.87
C ILE A 29 9.19 1.14 -9.22
N LEU A 30 10.23 0.53 -8.63
CA LEU A 30 11.38 1.25 -8.11
C LEU A 30 12.63 0.84 -8.87
N THR A 31 13.44 1.82 -9.29
CA THR A 31 14.67 1.59 -10.04
C THR A 31 15.88 1.69 -9.13
N GLY A 32 16.60 0.58 -8.95
CA GLY A 32 17.84 0.55 -8.19
C GLY A 32 18.96 1.34 -8.86
N ARG A 33 20.00 1.68 -8.10
CA ARG A 33 21.18 2.40 -8.63
C ARG A 33 21.90 1.70 -9.79
N ASP A 34 21.75 0.39 -9.89
CA ASP A 34 22.31 -0.42 -11.00
C ASP A 34 21.42 -0.37 -12.26
N GLY A 35 20.35 0.43 -12.25
CA GLY A 35 19.34 0.48 -13.33
C GLY A 35 18.35 -0.69 -13.30
N THR A 36 18.44 -1.58 -12.31
CA THR A 36 17.49 -2.69 -12.15
C THR A 36 16.14 -2.17 -11.67
N GLU A 37 15.10 -2.40 -12.46
CA GLU A 37 13.71 -2.12 -12.06
C GLU A 37 13.18 -3.27 -11.21
N THR A 38 12.55 -2.95 -10.08
CA THR A 38 11.85 -3.91 -9.24
C THR A 38 10.40 -3.50 -9.12
N THR A 39 9.49 -4.41 -9.49
CA THR A 39 8.05 -4.19 -9.38
C THR A 39 7.56 -4.65 -8.00
N TYR A 40 6.73 -3.83 -7.37
CA TYR A 40 6.07 -4.10 -6.11
C TYR A 40 4.57 -3.94 -6.26
N ARG A 41 3.81 -4.69 -5.47
CA ARG A 41 2.37 -4.55 -5.34
C ARG A 41 2.04 -4.25 -3.89
N LEU A 42 1.37 -3.13 -3.67
CA LEU A 42 0.79 -2.79 -2.38
C LEU A 42 -0.70 -3.10 -2.44
N SER A 43 -1.21 -3.77 -1.42
CA SER A 43 -2.62 -4.10 -1.27
C SER A 43 -3.13 -3.57 0.06
N LEU A 44 -4.32 -2.98 0.04
CA LEU A 44 -5.06 -2.48 1.18
C LEU A 44 -6.31 -3.35 1.29
N ILE A 45 -6.30 -4.29 2.23
CA ILE A 45 -7.29 -5.36 2.31
C ILE A 45 -8.20 -5.06 3.50
N SER A 46 -9.51 -4.99 3.28
CA SER A 46 -10.47 -4.80 4.36
C SER A 46 -10.51 -6.02 5.28
N GLU A 47 -10.58 -5.76 6.58
CA GLU A 47 -10.68 -6.79 7.61
C GLU A 47 -12.12 -6.91 8.13
N GLU A 48 -12.50 -8.13 8.52
CA GLU A 48 -13.77 -8.40 9.20
C GLU A 48 -13.72 -7.91 10.65
N GLY A 49 -13.77 -6.60 10.85
CA GLY A 49 -13.79 -6.00 12.18
C GLY A 49 -13.73 -4.47 12.12
N PRO A 50 -14.57 -3.77 12.90
CA PRO A 50 -14.50 -2.32 12.91
C PRO A 50 -13.23 -1.83 13.60
N CYS A 51 -12.79 -0.63 13.23
CA CYS A 51 -11.80 0.10 14.01
C CYS A 51 -12.25 0.23 15.46
N LYS A 52 -11.31 0.05 16.39
CA LYS A 52 -11.62 -0.18 17.81
C LYS A 52 -12.43 0.96 18.41
N LYS A 53 -11.97 2.20 18.25
CA LYS A 53 -12.59 3.37 18.90
C LYS A 53 -13.68 4.00 18.05
N CYS A 54 -13.47 4.02 16.74
CA CYS A 54 -14.26 4.84 15.83
C CYS A 54 -15.37 4.08 15.09
N GLY A 55 -15.38 2.74 15.13
CA GLY A 55 -16.40 1.94 14.43
C GLY A 55 -16.26 1.93 12.90
N GLY A 56 -15.17 2.46 12.36
CA GLY A 56 -14.88 2.50 10.91
C GLY A 56 -14.44 1.17 10.33
N ILE A 57 -14.10 1.13 9.05
CA ILE A 57 -13.58 -0.08 8.39
C ILE A 57 -12.07 -0.13 8.58
N ARG A 58 -11.57 -1.24 9.13
CA ARG A 58 -10.15 -1.49 9.26
C ARG A 58 -9.63 -2.14 7.99
N PHE A 59 -8.48 -1.67 7.51
CA PHE A 59 -7.76 -2.24 6.39
C PHE A 59 -6.34 -2.59 6.82
N SER A 60 -5.86 -3.77 6.44
CA SER A 60 -4.46 -4.17 6.59
C SER A 60 -3.67 -3.87 5.33
N TYR A 61 -2.41 -3.47 5.48
CA TYR A 61 -1.49 -3.37 4.36
C TYR A 61 -0.78 -4.69 4.11
N LEU A 62 -0.73 -5.08 2.83
CA LEU A 62 0.10 -6.16 2.32
C LEU A 62 1.04 -5.56 1.27
N ALA A 63 2.32 -5.84 1.36
CA ALA A 63 3.29 -5.46 0.34
C ALA A 63 3.93 -6.71 -0.25
N GLU A 64 4.08 -6.73 -1.57
CA GLU A 64 4.66 -7.85 -2.30
C GLU A 64 5.68 -7.32 -3.31
N VAL A 65 6.68 -8.15 -3.62
CA VAL A 65 7.68 -7.89 -4.66
C VAL A 65 7.54 -8.94 -5.77
N TRP A 66 7.67 -8.51 -7.02
CA TRP A 66 7.68 -9.41 -8.16
C TRP A 66 9.06 -10.07 -8.29
N ASP A 67 9.09 -11.38 -8.15
CA ASP A 67 10.23 -12.23 -8.45
C ASP A 67 9.99 -12.94 -9.79
N ASP A 68 10.84 -12.69 -10.78
CA ASP A 68 10.71 -13.22 -12.15
C ASP A 68 10.64 -14.76 -12.22
N GLN A 69 11.09 -15.43 -11.15
CA GLN A 69 11.12 -16.89 -11.06
C GLN A 69 9.96 -17.50 -10.26
N ASN A 70 9.36 -16.75 -9.32
CA ASN A 70 8.40 -17.31 -8.34
C ASN A 70 7.12 -16.47 -8.12
N GLY A 71 6.92 -15.40 -8.90
CA GLY A 71 5.73 -14.56 -8.80
C GLY A 71 5.80 -13.55 -7.65
N TRP A 72 4.65 -13.20 -7.08
CA TRP A 72 4.56 -12.23 -5.99
C TRP A 72 5.04 -12.84 -4.67
N ILE A 73 6.07 -12.23 -4.07
CA ILE A 73 6.62 -12.61 -2.77
C ILE A 73 6.22 -11.56 -1.73
N GLN A 74 5.56 -11.99 -0.65
CA GLN A 74 5.14 -11.11 0.44
C GLN A 74 6.34 -10.54 1.22
N LEU A 75 6.23 -9.28 1.61
CA LEU A 75 7.18 -8.54 2.43
C LEU A 75 6.60 -8.37 3.85
N PRO A 76 6.97 -9.24 4.81
CA PRO A 76 6.30 -9.30 6.12
C PRO A 76 6.58 -8.09 7.02
N GLU A 77 7.57 -7.27 6.67
CA GLU A 77 7.93 -6.04 7.39
C GLU A 77 6.79 -5.01 7.43
N TYR A 78 5.80 -5.16 6.53
CA TYR A 78 4.69 -4.22 6.38
C TYR A 78 3.37 -4.71 6.98
N ASP A 79 3.24 -6.00 7.32
CA ASP A 79 1.99 -6.63 7.78
C ASP A 79 1.44 -6.04 9.09
N GLY A 80 2.29 -5.35 9.87
CA GLY A 80 1.89 -4.68 11.10
C GLY A 80 1.14 -3.35 10.90
N ASN A 81 1.13 -2.82 9.68
CA ASN A 81 0.51 -1.52 9.39
C ASN A 81 -0.97 -1.69 9.03
N TYR A 82 -1.79 -0.75 9.48
CA TYR A 82 -3.21 -0.72 9.18
C TYR A 82 -3.69 0.70 8.90
N TYR A 83 -4.79 0.80 8.17
CA TYR A 83 -5.54 2.02 7.95
C TYR A 83 -6.94 1.86 8.55
N CYS A 84 -7.43 2.90 9.20
CA CYS A 84 -8.82 2.98 9.62
C CYS A 84 -9.54 4.00 8.75
N SER A 85 -10.52 3.55 7.96
CA SER A 85 -11.39 4.45 7.22
C SER A 85 -12.57 4.85 8.10
N ASN A 86 -12.57 6.11 8.55
CA ASN A 86 -13.60 6.68 9.41
C ASN A 86 -13.74 8.20 9.22
N ASP A 87 -14.98 8.70 9.21
CA ASP A 87 -15.29 10.13 9.06
C ASP A 87 -15.51 10.89 10.38
N VAL A 88 -15.51 10.18 11.52
CA VAL A 88 -15.97 10.66 12.83
C VAL A 88 -14.81 10.91 13.79
N CYS A 89 -13.75 10.11 13.75
CA CYS A 89 -12.54 10.34 14.54
C CYS A 89 -11.26 9.84 13.89
N ASP A 90 -10.16 10.56 14.16
CA ASP A 90 -8.81 10.10 13.88
C ASP A 90 -8.43 8.96 14.84
N GLU A 91 -8.08 7.80 14.27
CA GLU A 91 -7.47 6.66 14.95
C GLU A 91 -6.02 6.50 14.46
N ASP A 92 -5.13 5.85 15.23
CA ASP A 92 -3.69 5.65 14.95
C ASP A 92 -3.38 4.74 13.72
N GLY A 93 -4.13 4.87 12.63
CA GLY A 93 -3.90 4.19 11.37
C GLY A 93 -3.06 5.03 10.41
N LEU A 94 -2.24 4.37 9.60
CA LEU A 94 -1.44 5.00 8.57
C LEU A 94 -2.30 5.18 7.31
N LYS A 95 -2.47 6.41 6.81
CA LYS A 95 -3.26 6.63 5.59
C LYS A 95 -2.53 6.02 4.38
N PRO A 96 -3.24 5.65 3.29
CA PRO A 96 -2.62 5.02 2.11
C PRO A 96 -1.40 5.74 1.55
N HIS A 97 -1.45 7.06 1.48
CA HIS A 97 -0.33 7.88 1.02
C HIS A 97 0.85 7.94 2.02
N GLU A 98 0.58 7.80 3.32
CA GLU A 98 1.62 7.75 4.36
C GLU A 98 2.32 6.39 4.37
N PHE A 99 1.54 5.31 4.17
CA PHE A 99 2.09 3.96 4.00
C PHE A 99 3.00 3.88 2.79
N GLU A 100 2.59 4.44 1.65
CA GLU A 100 3.44 4.46 0.47
C GLU A 100 4.75 5.24 0.69
N LYS A 101 4.69 6.39 1.36
CA LYS A 101 5.91 7.16 1.70
C LYS A 101 6.84 6.34 2.60
N LEU A 102 6.29 5.67 3.61
CA LEU A 102 7.04 4.77 4.48
C LEU A 102 7.66 3.62 3.68
N PHE A 103 6.87 2.98 2.82
CA PHE A 103 7.30 1.89 1.96
C PHE A 103 8.50 2.31 1.09
N ARG A 104 8.36 3.40 0.33
CA ARG A 104 9.44 3.94 -0.52
C ARG A 104 10.68 4.27 0.29
N SER A 105 10.53 4.92 1.45
CA SER A 105 11.65 5.26 2.33
C SER A 105 12.40 4.04 2.84
N ILE A 106 11.69 2.97 3.22
CA ILE A 106 12.32 1.72 3.66
C ILE A 106 13.05 1.06 2.48
N GLN A 107 12.43 0.97 1.30
CA GLN A 107 13.07 0.36 0.12
C GLN A 107 14.32 1.13 -0.33
N GLN A 108 14.30 2.47 -0.26
CA GLN A 108 15.48 3.31 -0.48
C GLN A 108 16.64 2.95 0.45
N ASN A 109 16.36 2.82 1.75
CA ASN A 109 17.36 2.51 2.76
C ASN A 109 17.88 1.06 2.68
N ALA A 110 17.00 0.10 2.39
CA ALA A 110 17.34 -1.33 2.34
C ALA A 110 18.16 -1.71 1.11
N LYS A 111 17.91 -1.09 -0.04
CA LYS A 111 18.50 -1.49 -1.33
C LYS A 111 19.44 -0.46 -1.97
N LYS A 112 19.74 0.68 -1.32
CA LYS A 112 20.44 1.81 -1.97
C LYS A 112 19.76 2.19 -3.30
N ILE A 113 18.44 2.34 -3.29
CA ILE A 113 17.65 2.74 -4.47
C ILE A 113 17.72 4.26 -4.58
N ASP A 114 18.06 4.78 -5.77
CA ASP A 114 18.03 6.21 -6.07
C ASP A 114 16.63 6.54 -6.60
N LEU A 115 15.93 7.46 -5.95
CA LEU A 115 14.75 8.09 -6.52
C LEU A 115 15.19 9.51 -6.87
N ASP A 116 15.50 9.76 -8.15
CA ASP A 116 15.72 11.10 -8.70
C ASP A 116 14.37 11.80 -8.91
#